data_AF-A0A660N0E5-F1
#
_entry.id   AF-A0A660N0E5-F1
#
_cell.length_a   1.000
_cell.length_b   1.000
_cell.length_c   1.000
_cell.angle_alpha   90.00
_cell.angle_beta   90.00
_cell.angle_gamma   90.00
#
_symmetry.space_group_name_H-M   'P 1'
#
loop_
_entity.id
_entity.type
_entity.pdbx_description
1 polymer ?
#
loop_
_entity_poly.entity_id
_entity_poly.type
_entity_poly.pdbx_seq_one_letter_code
_entity_poly.pdbx_strand_id
1 'polypeptide(L)'
;MEGKRLKWIYWLIDIIKQLWEKWTDFLDMYTVEEKFRGFGLTVFFMMIAYIAYGLYRYDSEESQKINPAAVAAWQRDKLSREDPIPNLPGSVITHVWKHTSWIGPDVSAVIKVKKPYGVRYKYRAFNCSGGWYHRISDRDTFEEVVSGTNGTRGTAVDIRGVDYDERQEFDYICAKYAD
;
A
#
# COMPACT_ATOMS: atom_id res chain seq x y z
N MET A 1 17.82 8.44 21.15
CA MET A 1 17.93 7.62 19.91
C MET A 1 18.73 8.32 18.80
N GLU A 2 19.40 9.45 19.05
CA GLU A 2 20.17 10.16 18.01
C GLU A 2 21.62 9.66 17.85
N GLY A 3 22.24 9.13 18.91
CA GLY A 3 23.64 8.68 18.86
C GLY A 3 23.92 7.46 17.97
N LYS A 4 22.94 6.58 17.74
CA LYS A 4 23.10 5.42 16.84
C LYS A 4 23.04 5.81 15.35
N ARG A 5 22.24 6.83 14.99
CA ARG A 5 22.12 7.33 13.61
C ARG A 5 23.39 8.05 13.15
N LEU A 6 23.98 8.87 14.02
CA LEU A 6 25.26 9.54 13.73
C LEU A 6 26.40 8.54 13.51
N LYS A 7 26.47 7.46 14.30
CA LYS A 7 27.49 6.41 14.12
C LYS A 7 27.44 5.73 12.75
N TRP A 8 26.24 5.45 12.23
CA TRP A 8 26.08 4.85 10.89
C TRP A 8 26.52 5.80 9.78
N ILE A 9 26.25 7.10 9.93
CA ILE A 9 26.66 8.12 8.95
C ILE A 9 28.19 8.26 8.95
N TYR A 10 28.83 8.30 10.12
CA TYR A 10 30.30 8.35 10.19
C TYR A 10 30.96 7.09 9.63
N TRP A 11 30.38 5.91 9.87
CA TRP A 11 30.86 4.66 9.27
C TRP A 11 30.73 4.65 7.75
N LEU A 12 29.62 5.19 7.22
CA LEU A 12 29.41 5.32 5.78
C LEU A 12 30.42 6.30 5.13
N ILE A 13 30.71 7.43 5.79
CA ILE A 13 31.69 8.41 5.32
C ILE A 13 33.09 7.80 5.29
N ASP A 14 33.45 6.99 6.28
CA ASP A 14 34.76 6.32 6.35
C ASP A 14 34.92 5.29 5.22
N ILE A 15 33.86 4.55 4.89
CA ILE A 15 33.83 3.65 3.73
C ILE A 15 34.01 4.42 2.42
N ILE A 16 33.32 5.56 2.26
CA ILE A 16 33.43 6.38 1.06
C ILE A 16 34.85 6.94 0.91
N LYS A 17 35.51 7.32 2.01
CA LYS A 17 36.92 7.75 2.00
C LYS A 17 37.87 6.63 1.61
N GLN A 18 37.71 5.43 2.19
CA GLN A 18 38.53 4.28 1.81
C GLN A 18 38.34 3.87 0.34
N LEU A 19 37.12 4.02 -0.19
CA LEU A 19 36.82 3.81 -1.60
C LEU A 19 37.44 4.90 -2.48
N TRP A 20 37.48 6.15 -2.02
CA TRP A 20 38.11 7.26 -2.73
C TRP A 20 39.64 7.12 -2.81
N GLU A 21 40.29 6.73 -1.71
CA GLU A 21 41.74 6.47 -1.69
C GLU A 21 42.14 5.31 -2.62
N LYS A 22 41.35 4.23 -2.64
CA LYS A 22 41.55 3.13 -3.60
C LYS A 22 41.27 3.53 -5.05
N TRP A 23 40.40 4.51 -5.27
CA TRP A 23 40.10 5.04 -6.60
C TRP A 23 41.23 5.95 -7.12
N THR A 24 41.91 6.69 -6.24
CA THR A 24 43.13 7.43 -6.60
C THR A 24 44.29 6.51 -6.94
N ASP A 25 44.47 5.41 -6.19
CA ASP A 25 45.49 4.39 -6.53
C ASP A 25 45.19 3.66 -7.86
N PHE A 26 43.90 3.53 -8.19
CA PHE A 26 43.44 2.96 -9.47
C PHE A 26 43.78 3.85 -10.68
N LEU A 27 43.80 5.17 -10.50
CA LEU A 27 44.17 6.12 -11.57
C LEU A 27 45.67 6.07 -11.91
N ASP A 28 46.52 5.73 -10.93
CA ASP A 28 47.98 5.67 -11.08
C ASP A 28 48.52 4.33 -11.62
N MET A 29 47.67 3.33 -11.86
CA MET A 29 48.10 2.05 -12.43
C MET A 29 48.53 2.18 -13.90
N TYR A 30 49.67 1.57 -14.26
CA TYR A 30 50.31 1.71 -15.57
C TYR A 30 49.87 0.67 -16.62
N THR A 31 49.11 -0.38 -16.26
CA THR A 31 48.70 -1.44 -17.20
C THR A 31 47.17 -1.59 -17.35
N VAL A 32 46.72 -1.91 -18.57
CA VAL A 32 45.29 -1.95 -18.94
C VAL A 32 44.54 -3.10 -18.26
N GLU A 33 45.21 -4.22 -17.99
CA GLU A 33 44.62 -5.43 -17.41
C GLU A 33 44.22 -5.24 -15.93
N GLU A 34 45.01 -4.49 -15.15
CA GLU A 34 44.69 -4.13 -13.76
C GLU A 34 43.58 -3.09 -13.69
N LYS A 35 43.49 -2.18 -14.68
CA LYS A 35 42.38 -1.22 -14.81
C LYS A 35 41.04 -1.89 -15.08
N PHE A 36 40.99 -2.93 -15.91
CA PHE A 36 39.75 -3.70 -16.11
C PHE A 36 39.31 -4.43 -14.84
N ARG A 37 40.27 -4.94 -14.05
CA ARG A 37 39.99 -5.64 -12.79
C ARG A 37 39.43 -4.71 -11.70
N GLY A 38 39.98 -3.50 -11.55
CA GLY A 38 39.46 -2.50 -10.62
C GLY A 38 38.15 -1.84 -11.07
N PHE A 39 37.94 -1.68 -12.38
CA PHE A 39 36.65 -1.24 -12.93
C PHE A 39 35.54 -2.26 -12.64
N GLY A 40 35.83 -3.56 -12.82
CA GLY A 40 34.91 -4.64 -12.49
C GLY A 40 34.49 -4.65 -11.01
N LEU A 41 35.42 -4.40 -10.09
CA LEU A 41 35.11 -4.28 -8.66
C LEU A 41 34.23 -3.07 -8.35
N THR A 42 34.49 -1.92 -8.97
CA THR A 42 33.68 -0.70 -8.77
C THR A 42 32.25 -0.90 -9.24
N VAL A 43 32.06 -1.48 -10.42
CA VAL A 43 30.73 -1.81 -10.95
C VAL A 43 30.03 -2.84 -10.06
N PHE A 44 30.74 -3.86 -9.58
CA PHE A 44 30.20 -4.87 -8.68
C PHE A 44 29.69 -4.26 -7.36
N PHE A 45 30.45 -3.36 -6.74
CA PHE A 45 30.02 -2.67 -5.51
C PHE A 45 28.85 -1.71 -5.76
N MET A 46 28.82 -0.98 -6.88
CA MET A 46 27.66 -0.18 -7.26
C MET A 46 26.41 -1.04 -7.44
N MET A 47 26.56 -2.22 -8.04
CA MET A 47 25.44 -3.14 -8.25
C MET A 47 24.92 -3.71 -6.93
N ILE A 48 25.81 -4.08 -6.00
CA ILE A 48 25.41 -4.50 -4.64
C ILE A 48 24.73 -3.35 -3.90
N ALA A 49 25.28 -2.13 -3.96
CA ALA A 49 24.67 -0.96 -3.32
C ALA A 49 23.28 -0.65 -3.91
N TYR A 50 23.12 -0.80 -5.22
CA TYR A 50 21.83 -0.64 -5.89
C TYR A 50 20.81 -1.70 -5.47
N ILE A 51 21.22 -2.97 -5.40
CA ILE A 51 20.36 -4.07 -4.94
C ILE A 51 20.01 -3.88 -3.46
N ALA A 52 20.97 -3.54 -2.60
CA ALA A 52 20.75 -3.26 -1.19
C ALA A 52 19.83 -2.05 -0.97
N TYR A 53 19.99 -0.99 -1.78
CA TYR A 53 19.09 0.15 -1.77
C TYR A 53 17.68 -0.24 -2.25
N GLY A 54 17.57 -1.07 -3.29
CA GLY A 54 16.30 -1.62 -3.77
C GLY A 54 15.59 -2.48 -2.72
N LEU A 55 16.33 -3.35 -2.01
CA LEU A 55 15.81 -4.19 -0.94
C LEU A 55 15.44 -3.37 0.30
N TYR A 56 16.26 -2.40 0.70
CA TYR A 56 15.94 -1.48 1.79
C TYR A 56 14.71 -0.64 1.46
N ARG A 57 14.60 -0.14 0.23
CA ARG A 57 13.43 0.58 -0.24
C ARG A 57 12.19 -0.31 -0.23
N TYR A 58 12.29 -1.54 -0.72
CA TYR A 58 11.21 -2.51 -0.74
C TYR A 58 10.71 -2.84 0.69
N ASP A 59 11.63 -3.12 1.62
CA ASP A 59 11.31 -3.40 3.03
C ASP A 59 10.80 -2.15 3.78
N SER A 60 11.30 -0.96 3.45
CA SER A 60 10.77 0.31 3.97
C SER A 60 9.38 0.63 3.44
N GLU A 61 9.10 0.30 2.17
CA GLU A 61 7.78 0.46 1.58
C GLU A 61 6.81 -0.60 2.13
N GLU A 62 7.26 -1.83 2.42
CA GLU A 62 6.45 -2.90 3.00
C GLU A 62 6.14 -2.68 4.50
N SER A 63 7.11 -2.17 5.27
CA SER A 63 6.90 -1.74 6.66
C SER A 63 6.11 -0.43 6.80
N GLN A 64 6.09 0.44 5.78
CA GLN A 64 5.12 1.55 5.68
C GLN A 64 3.74 1.10 5.20
N LYS A 65 3.61 -0.04 4.53
CA LYS A 65 2.36 -0.49 3.91
C LYS A 65 1.37 -1.12 4.89
N ILE A 66 1.81 -1.70 6.01
CA ILE A 66 0.86 -2.22 7.01
C ILE A 66 0.74 -1.20 8.12
N ASN A 67 -0.21 -0.26 8.00
CA ASN A 67 -0.51 0.62 9.10
C ASN A 67 -1.24 -0.17 10.20
N PRO A 68 -0.59 -0.43 11.36
CA PRO A 68 -1.19 -1.25 12.41
C PRO A 68 -2.45 -0.59 13.00
N ALA A 69 -2.60 0.73 12.89
CA ALA A 69 -3.82 1.42 13.30
C ALA A 69 -4.98 1.20 12.30
N ALA A 70 -4.69 1.16 10.99
CA ALA A 70 -5.68 0.78 9.98
C ALA A 70 -6.13 -0.67 10.18
N VAL A 71 -5.17 -1.58 10.34
CA VAL A 71 -5.46 -3.00 10.60
C VAL A 71 -6.25 -3.18 11.90
N ALA A 72 -5.91 -2.45 12.98
CA ALA A 72 -6.63 -2.50 14.24
C ALA A 72 -8.03 -1.87 14.18
N ALA A 73 -8.25 -0.86 13.32
CA ALA A 73 -9.57 -0.31 13.07
C ALA A 73 -10.45 -1.31 12.32
N TRP A 74 -9.97 -1.84 11.19
CA TRP A 74 -10.66 -2.88 10.44
C TRP A 74 -10.94 -4.14 11.28
N GLN A 75 -10.04 -4.53 12.18
CA GLN A 75 -10.27 -5.66 13.09
C GLN A 75 -11.40 -5.43 14.10
N ARG A 76 -11.61 -4.18 14.56
CA ARG A 76 -12.74 -3.84 15.43
C ARG A 76 -14.06 -3.80 14.68
N ASP A 77 -14.01 -3.41 13.41
CA ASP A 77 -15.18 -3.27 12.52
C ASP A 77 -15.58 -4.59 11.83
N LYS A 78 -15.00 -5.71 12.29
CA LYS A 78 -15.40 -7.04 11.86
C LYS A 78 -16.80 -7.35 12.36
N LEU A 79 -17.66 -7.77 11.44
CA LEU A 79 -19.01 -8.22 11.80
C LEU A 79 -18.92 -9.50 12.63
N SER A 80 -19.76 -9.61 13.66
CA SER A 80 -19.86 -10.81 14.51
C SER A 80 -20.25 -12.06 13.71
N ARG A 81 -20.97 -11.87 12.61
CA ARG A 81 -21.32 -12.90 11.63
C ARG A 81 -21.20 -12.30 10.22
N GLU A 82 -20.64 -13.07 9.28
CA GLU A 82 -20.62 -12.67 7.86
C GLU A 82 -22.05 -12.43 7.37
N ASP A 83 -22.28 -11.30 6.72
CA ASP A 83 -23.60 -10.88 6.27
C ASP A 83 -23.77 -11.14 4.77
N PRO A 84 -24.65 -12.06 4.35
CA PRO A 84 -24.84 -12.38 2.94
C PRO A 84 -25.54 -11.24 2.20
N ILE A 85 -25.07 -10.94 0.99
CA ILE A 85 -25.73 -9.95 0.14
C ILE A 85 -26.88 -10.66 -0.62
N PRO A 86 -28.13 -10.18 -0.52
CA PRO A 86 -29.25 -10.75 -1.25
C PRO A 86 -28.97 -10.85 -2.75
N ASN A 87 -29.40 -11.94 -3.37
CA ASN A 87 -29.19 -12.27 -4.79
C ASN A 87 -27.72 -12.39 -5.24
N LEU A 88 -26.74 -12.35 -4.33
CA LEU A 88 -25.33 -12.62 -4.60
C LEU A 88 -24.85 -13.77 -3.70
N PRO A 89 -25.20 -15.03 -4.02
CA PRO A 89 -24.93 -16.19 -3.14
C PRO A 89 -23.43 -16.48 -2.91
N GLY A 90 -22.55 -15.85 -3.69
CA GLY A 90 -21.09 -15.93 -3.52
C GLY A 90 -20.49 -14.76 -2.74
N SER A 91 -21.25 -13.71 -2.42
CA SER A 91 -20.73 -12.48 -1.82
C SER A 91 -21.27 -12.29 -0.41
N VAL A 92 -20.36 -12.11 0.54
CA VAL A 92 -20.68 -11.81 1.94
C VAL A 92 -19.89 -10.62 2.42
N ILE A 93 -20.48 -9.81 3.29
CA ILE A 93 -19.83 -8.69 3.95
C ILE A 93 -19.17 -9.22 5.22
N THR A 94 -17.91 -8.83 5.41
CA THR A 94 -17.09 -9.32 6.54
C THR A 94 -16.75 -8.22 7.53
N HIS A 95 -16.56 -7.00 7.04
CA HIS A 95 -16.22 -5.83 7.83
C HIS A 95 -17.00 -4.65 7.31
N VAL A 96 -17.47 -3.80 8.22
CA VAL A 96 -18.18 -2.55 7.90
C VAL A 96 -17.74 -1.48 8.86
N TRP A 97 -17.26 -0.38 8.32
CA TRP A 97 -16.96 0.83 9.05
C TRP A 97 -17.90 1.94 8.58
N LYS A 98 -18.76 2.41 9.48
CA LYS A 98 -19.58 3.61 9.25
C LYS A 98 -18.80 4.88 9.58
N HIS A 99 -18.75 5.80 8.62
CA HIS A 99 -18.08 7.08 8.78
C HIS A 99 -19.05 8.12 9.36
N THR A 100 -18.57 8.97 10.25
CA THR A 100 -19.37 10.06 10.87
C THR A 100 -19.09 11.43 10.25
N SER A 101 -18.30 11.49 9.18
CA SER A 101 -17.88 12.74 8.53
C SER A 101 -18.95 13.26 7.57
N TRP A 102 -19.24 14.56 7.65
CA TRP A 102 -20.00 15.35 6.69
C TRP A 102 -19.30 15.51 5.32
N ILE A 103 -18.01 15.18 5.25
CA ILE A 103 -17.17 15.30 4.06
C ILE A 103 -16.47 13.96 3.86
N GLY A 104 -16.91 13.17 2.87
CA GLY A 104 -16.30 11.88 2.54
C GLY A 104 -17.30 10.77 2.16
N PRO A 105 -16.85 9.51 2.13
CA PRO A 105 -17.70 8.34 1.99
C PRO A 105 -18.50 8.11 3.28
N ASP A 106 -19.72 7.57 3.14
CA ASP A 106 -20.65 7.28 4.24
C ASP A 106 -20.26 5.98 4.96
N VAL A 107 -19.82 4.97 4.20
CA VAL A 107 -19.48 3.66 4.73
C VAL A 107 -18.30 3.06 3.97
N SER A 108 -17.41 2.35 4.67
CA SER A 108 -16.45 1.45 4.05
C SER A 108 -16.78 0.01 4.39
N ALA A 109 -16.64 -0.90 3.43
CA ALA A 109 -16.93 -2.31 3.65
C ALA A 109 -15.96 -3.24 2.92
N VAL A 110 -15.81 -4.44 3.49
CA VAL A 110 -15.04 -5.54 2.91
C VAL A 110 -15.98 -6.65 2.48
N ILE A 111 -16.04 -6.87 1.18
CA ILE A 111 -16.87 -7.90 0.54
C ILE A 111 -15.97 -9.07 0.18
N LYS A 112 -16.27 -10.22 0.78
CA LYS A 112 -15.65 -11.50 0.49
C LYS A 112 -16.47 -12.20 -0.58
N VAL A 113 -15.84 -12.45 -1.72
CA VAL A 113 -16.46 -13.10 -2.88
C VAL A 113 -15.86 -14.49 -3.07
N LYS A 114 -16.69 -15.52 -2.97
CA LYS A 114 -16.33 -16.91 -3.29
C LYS A 114 -16.28 -17.07 -4.81
N LYS A 115 -15.14 -17.54 -5.31
CA LYS A 115 -14.91 -17.87 -6.72
C LYS A 115 -14.61 -19.38 -6.85
N PRO A 116 -14.70 -19.97 -8.05
CA PRO A 116 -14.45 -21.39 -8.25
C PRO A 116 -13.07 -21.85 -7.74
N TYR A 117 -12.06 -20.97 -7.81
CA TYR A 117 -10.67 -21.28 -7.45
C TYR A 117 -10.17 -20.53 -6.21
N GLY A 118 -11.05 -20.05 -5.34
CA GLY A 118 -10.66 -19.43 -4.09
C GLY A 118 -11.56 -18.29 -3.64
N VAL A 119 -10.98 -17.38 -2.86
CA VAL A 119 -11.69 -16.25 -2.26
C VAL A 119 -11.01 -14.95 -2.70
N ARG A 120 -11.81 -13.96 -3.10
CA ARG A 120 -11.36 -12.61 -3.40
C ARG A 120 -11.99 -11.64 -2.42
N TYR A 121 -11.20 -10.73 -1.88
CA TYR A 121 -11.70 -9.62 -1.06
C TYR A 121 -11.75 -8.35 -1.90
N LYS A 122 -12.85 -7.60 -1.77
CA LYS A 122 -13.05 -6.27 -2.34
C LYS A 122 -13.14 -5.29 -1.17
N TYR A 123 -12.30 -4.28 -1.16
CA TYR A 123 -12.33 -3.20 -0.17
C TYR A 123 -12.86 -1.95 -0.87
N ARG A 124 -13.91 -1.36 -0.32
CA ARG A 124 -14.61 -0.23 -0.95
C ARG A 124 -15.04 0.81 0.07
N ALA A 125 -14.98 2.07 -0.33
CA ALA A 125 -15.53 3.21 0.39
C ALA A 125 -16.68 3.80 -0.42
N PHE A 126 -17.89 3.76 0.13
CA PHE A 126 -19.15 4.07 -0.52
C PHE A 126 -19.62 5.45 -0.13
N ASN A 127 -19.93 6.28 -1.12
CA ASN A 127 -20.73 7.49 -0.95
C ASN A 127 -22.14 7.19 -1.49
N CYS A 128 -23.02 6.85 -0.58
CA CYS A 128 -24.37 6.36 -0.81
C CYS A 128 -25.28 7.48 -1.34
N SER A 129 -25.13 8.69 -0.81
CA SER A 129 -25.89 9.86 -1.30
C SER A 129 -25.46 10.29 -2.70
N GLY A 130 -24.18 10.14 -3.03
CA GLY A 130 -23.59 10.51 -4.31
C GLY A 130 -23.69 9.45 -5.40
N GLY A 131 -24.00 8.19 -5.05
CA GLY A 131 -24.12 7.09 -6.00
C GLY A 131 -22.78 6.63 -6.59
N TRP A 132 -21.70 6.69 -5.80
CA TRP A 132 -20.37 6.27 -6.24
C TRP A 132 -19.56 5.65 -5.11
N TYR A 133 -18.52 4.91 -5.44
CA TYR A 133 -17.59 4.34 -4.46
C TYR A 133 -16.15 4.41 -4.96
N HIS A 134 -15.20 4.41 -4.03
CA HIS A 134 -13.79 4.21 -4.33
C HIS A 134 -13.37 2.77 -4.02
N ARG A 135 -12.42 2.29 -4.82
CA ARG A 135 -11.68 1.06 -4.53
C ARG A 135 -10.52 1.44 -3.64
N ILE A 136 -10.44 0.78 -2.50
CA ILE A 136 -9.42 1.02 -1.47
C ILE A 136 -8.64 -0.29 -1.23
N SER A 137 -7.60 -0.23 -0.41
CA SER A 137 -6.81 -1.36 0.06
C SER A 137 -7.16 -1.69 1.51
N ASP A 138 -6.84 -2.91 1.92
CA ASP A 138 -6.71 -3.35 3.32
C ASP A 138 -5.69 -2.56 4.16
N ARG A 139 -4.90 -1.71 3.51
CA ARG A 139 -3.85 -0.90 4.10
C ARG A 139 -4.28 0.54 4.39
N ASP A 140 -5.38 0.98 3.80
CA ASP A 140 -5.81 2.37 3.89
C ASP A 140 -6.43 2.65 5.27
N THR A 141 -5.96 3.72 5.91
CA THR A 141 -6.56 4.28 7.13
C THR A 141 -7.85 5.06 6.83
N PHE A 142 -8.64 5.35 7.86
CA PHE A 142 -9.77 6.27 7.73
C PHE A 142 -9.34 7.63 7.18
N GLU A 143 -8.28 8.22 7.70
CA GLU A 143 -7.80 9.52 7.25
C GLU A 143 -7.31 9.49 5.79
N GLU A 144 -6.67 8.41 5.34
CA GLU A 144 -6.26 8.22 3.94
C GLU A 144 -7.46 7.99 3.03
N VAL A 145 -8.43 7.17 3.46
CA VAL A 145 -9.69 6.99 2.72
C VAL A 145 -10.39 8.33 2.59
N VAL A 146 -10.65 9.05 3.69
CA VAL A 146 -11.32 10.36 3.63
C VAL A 146 -10.51 11.35 2.80
N SER A 147 -9.21 11.54 3.04
CA SER A 147 -8.40 12.53 2.31
C SER A 147 -8.25 12.20 0.81
N GLY A 148 -8.12 10.91 0.45
CA GLY A 148 -8.01 10.46 -0.93
C GLY A 148 -9.33 10.48 -1.70
N THR A 149 -10.46 10.41 -0.98
CA THR A 149 -11.82 10.37 -1.56
C THR A 149 -12.61 11.67 -1.38
N ASN A 150 -12.09 12.62 -0.61
CA ASN A 150 -12.73 13.90 -0.36
C ASN A 150 -12.82 14.73 -1.64
N GLY A 151 -14.03 14.81 -2.21
CA GLY A 151 -14.37 15.70 -3.33
C GLY A 151 -13.87 15.25 -4.71
N THR A 152 -13.09 14.18 -4.81
CA THR A 152 -12.50 13.69 -6.07
C THR A 152 -13.35 12.60 -6.72
N ARG A 153 -14.36 13.00 -7.50
CA ARG A 153 -15.10 12.06 -8.39
C ARG A 153 -14.19 11.43 -9.46
N GLY A 154 -13.04 12.03 -9.77
CA GLY A 154 -12.19 11.66 -10.91
C GLY A 154 -11.66 10.23 -10.90
N THR A 155 -11.54 9.59 -9.74
CA THR A 155 -11.13 8.18 -9.59
C THR A 155 -12.22 7.30 -8.97
N ALA A 156 -13.40 7.87 -8.69
CA ALA A 156 -14.54 7.15 -8.15
C ALA A 156 -15.22 6.32 -9.25
N VAL A 157 -15.80 5.19 -8.87
CA VAL A 157 -16.64 4.39 -9.74
C VAL A 157 -18.09 4.83 -9.56
N ASP A 158 -18.70 5.32 -10.64
CA ASP A 158 -20.11 5.73 -10.68
C ASP A 158 -21.01 4.50 -10.84
N ILE A 159 -22.02 4.36 -9.97
CA ILE A 159 -22.87 3.17 -9.93
C ILE A 159 -23.74 3.00 -11.19
N ARG A 160 -23.92 4.05 -11.98
CA ARG A 160 -24.67 3.97 -13.24
C ARG A 160 -23.93 3.20 -14.33
N GLY A 161 -22.62 3.05 -14.20
CA GLY A 161 -21.76 2.39 -15.20
C GLY A 161 -21.27 1.00 -14.78
N VAL A 162 -21.67 0.49 -13.62
CA VAL A 162 -21.17 -0.80 -13.11
C VAL A 162 -22.04 -1.98 -13.55
N ASP A 163 -21.53 -3.19 -13.33
CA ASP A 163 -22.27 -4.42 -13.54
C ASP A 163 -23.38 -4.62 -12.48
N TYR A 164 -24.25 -5.59 -12.75
CA TYR A 164 -25.39 -5.92 -11.88
C TYR A 164 -24.95 -6.31 -10.47
N ASP A 165 -23.84 -7.05 -10.33
CA ASP A 165 -23.36 -7.52 -9.04
C ASP A 165 -22.83 -6.35 -8.19
N GLU A 166 -22.02 -5.48 -8.78
CA GLU A 166 -21.49 -4.28 -8.11
C GLU A 166 -22.60 -3.32 -7.71
N ARG A 167 -23.66 -3.21 -8.53
CA ARG A 167 -24.85 -2.43 -8.19
C ARG A 167 -25.59 -3.00 -6.99
N GLN A 168 -25.82 -4.31 -6.95
CA GLN A 168 -26.45 -4.95 -5.80
C GLN A 168 -25.61 -4.87 -4.52
N GLU A 169 -24.29 -4.99 -4.63
CA GLU A 169 -23.37 -4.76 -3.51
C GLU A 169 -23.54 -3.34 -2.96
N PHE A 170 -23.55 -2.33 -3.83
CA PHE A 170 -23.73 -0.93 -3.44
C PHE A 170 -25.09 -0.67 -2.79
N ASP A 171 -26.17 -1.05 -3.47
CA ASP A 171 -27.54 -0.77 -3.03
C ASP A 171 -27.81 -1.40 -1.65
N TYR A 172 -27.37 -2.65 -1.45
CA TYR A 172 -27.54 -3.34 -0.17
C TYR A 172 -26.71 -2.72 0.95
N ILE A 173 -25.43 -2.45 0.71
CA ILE A 173 -24.54 -1.88 1.72
C ILE A 173 -25.03 -0.49 2.15
N CYS A 174 -25.40 0.35 1.18
CA CYS A 174 -25.91 1.67 1.45
C CYS A 174 -27.24 1.64 2.20
N ALA A 175 -28.19 0.80 1.78
CA ALA A 175 -29.49 0.69 2.46
C ALA A 175 -29.39 0.15 3.89
N LYS A 176 -28.40 -0.68 4.20
CA LYS A 176 -28.29 -1.34 5.51
C LYS A 176 -27.36 -0.63 6.49
N TYR A 177 -26.32 0.05 6.00
CA TYR A 177 -25.22 0.52 6.84
C TYR A 177 -24.95 2.03 6.77
N ALA A 178 -25.51 2.76 5.81
CA ALA A 178 -25.30 4.21 5.71
C ALA A 178 -26.17 5.01 6.71
N ASP A 179 -27.37 4.51 7.03
CA ASP A 179 -28.32 5.15 7.95
C ASP A 179 -27.97 4.97 9.43
#